data_AF-A0A949IP01-F1
#
_entry.id   AF-A0A949IP01-F1
#
_cell.length_a   1.000
_cell.length_b   1.000
_cell.length_c   1.000
_cell.angle_alpha   90.00
_cell.angle_beta   90.00
_cell.angle_gamma   90.00
#
_symmetry.space_group_name_H-M   'P 1'
#
loop_
_entity.id
_entity.type
_entity.pdbx_description
1 polymer ?
#
loop_
_entity_poly.entity_id
_entity_poly.type
_entity_poly.pdbx_seq_one_letter_code
_entity_poly.pdbx_strand_id
1 'polypeptide(L)'
;MSKVSTATCKQALAQAWTLTFDADLATLAGKWKRISKRGKKGEAIERVFFHDTLPLQALVVEKDDAIVETIIRGFAPFDAPEESASEAEMKMAERASSNAGFEFLEKYPLFRPCDFLFQMCTEEEAARDGHTWYLLFPTTDFGRGEAQYDEQLDYLIASHLPEGDGEVCEGTFCSALSVSACEAALRSSGFIASSEWTATSKRASADGDD
;
A
#
# COMPACT_ATOMS: atom_id res chain seq x y z
N MET A 1 -14.17 -20.32 -24.79
CA MET A 1 -13.96 -18.97 -24.21
C MET A 1 -12.64 -19.02 -23.44
N SER A 2 -11.86 -17.94 -23.45
CA SER A 2 -10.50 -17.94 -22.91
C SER A 2 -10.47 -17.35 -21.50
N LYS A 3 -9.90 -18.09 -20.55
CA LYS A 3 -9.69 -17.65 -19.16
C LYS A 3 -8.67 -16.52 -19.12
N VAL A 4 -8.94 -15.45 -18.39
CA VAL A 4 -8.00 -14.32 -18.23
C VAL A 4 -6.65 -14.84 -17.69
N SER A 5 -5.59 -14.61 -18.47
CA SER A 5 -4.25 -15.11 -18.16
C SER A 5 -3.45 -14.08 -17.35
N THR A 6 -2.40 -14.52 -16.67
CA THR A 6 -1.47 -13.59 -16.00
C THR A 6 -0.80 -12.64 -17.01
N ALA A 7 -0.56 -13.08 -18.25
CA ALA A 7 -0.04 -12.21 -19.31
C ALA A 7 -1.06 -11.13 -19.72
N THR A 8 -2.34 -11.47 -19.80
CA THR A 8 -3.44 -10.51 -20.04
C THR A 8 -3.53 -9.47 -18.93
N CYS A 9 -3.34 -9.88 -17.67
CA CYS A 9 -3.27 -8.96 -16.53
C CYS A 9 -2.07 -8.01 -16.66
N LYS A 10 -0.87 -8.52 -17.00
CA LYS A 10 0.32 -7.66 -17.21
C LYS A 10 0.14 -6.68 -18.38
N GLN A 11 -0.61 -7.04 -19.43
CA GLN A 11 -0.95 -6.13 -20.52
C GLN A 11 -1.88 -5.01 -20.05
N ALA A 12 -2.91 -5.31 -19.24
CA ALA A 12 -3.76 -4.30 -18.63
C ALA A 12 -2.97 -3.37 -17.69
N LEU A 13 -2.03 -3.91 -16.91
CA LEU A 13 -1.13 -3.13 -16.05
C LEU A 13 -0.20 -2.20 -16.85
N ALA A 14 0.34 -2.65 -17.97
CA ALA A 14 1.15 -1.81 -18.86
C ALA A 14 0.32 -0.71 -19.55
N GLN A 15 -0.98 -0.92 -19.78
CA GLN A 15 -1.89 0.11 -20.28
C GLN A 15 -2.25 1.11 -19.17
N ALA A 16 -2.57 0.62 -17.97
CA ALA A 16 -2.84 1.44 -16.80
C ALA A 16 -1.62 2.32 -16.41
N TRP A 17 -0.40 1.79 -16.56
CA TRP A 17 0.84 2.57 -16.37
C TRP A 17 0.82 3.89 -17.14
N THR A 18 0.45 3.85 -18.43
CA THR A 18 0.41 5.05 -19.27
C THR A 18 -0.69 6.04 -18.86
N LEU A 19 -1.72 5.58 -18.16
CA LEU A 19 -2.77 6.44 -17.61
C LEU A 19 -2.37 7.06 -16.26
N THR A 20 -1.53 6.38 -15.47
CA THR A 20 -1.08 6.85 -14.14
C THR A 20 0.21 7.68 -14.21
N PHE A 21 1.12 7.37 -15.14
CA PHE A 21 2.50 7.87 -15.18
C PHE A 21 2.92 8.44 -16.56
N ASP A 22 1.96 8.68 -17.46
CA ASP A 22 2.22 9.09 -18.85
C ASP A 22 3.29 8.19 -19.54
N ALA A 23 4.38 8.78 -20.02
CA ALA A 23 5.51 8.09 -20.63
C ALA A 23 6.70 7.89 -19.67
N ASP A 24 6.59 8.33 -18.42
CA ASP A 24 7.69 8.22 -17.46
C ASP A 24 8.00 6.76 -17.16
N LEU A 25 9.30 6.47 -17.05
CA LEU A 25 9.84 5.17 -16.70
C LEU A 25 9.21 4.00 -17.49
N ALA A 26 8.77 4.23 -18.74
CA ALA A 26 8.02 3.26 -19.55
C ALA A 26 8.75 1.91 -19.77
N THR A 27 10.07 1.87 -19.61
CA THR A 27 10.88 0.63 -19.61
C THR A 27 10.65 -0.26 -18.38
N LEU A 28 9.96 0.24 -17.36
CA LEU A 28 9.57 -0.49 -16.14
C LEU A 28 8.14 -1.04 -16.23
N ALA A 29 7.26 -0.48 -17.06
CA ALA A 29 5.81 -0.73 -17.07
C ALA A 29 5.35 -2.20 -17.15
N GLY A 30 6.21 -3.13 -17.61
CA GLY A 30 5.93 -4.58 -17.67
C GLY A 30 6.43 -5.41 -16.48
N LYS A 31 7.16 -4.81 -15.52
CA LYS A 31 7.89 -5.50 -14.44
C LYS A 31 6.99 -5.81 -13.23
N TRP A 32 6.02 -6.70 -13.43
CA TRP A 32 5.04 -7.08 -12.42
C TRP A 32 5.14 -8.56 -12.05
N LYS A 33 5.24 -8.89 -10.76
CA LYS A 33 5.10 -10.26 -10.21
C LYS A 33 3.72 -10.43 -9.58
N ARG A 34 2.97 -11.46 -9.98
CA ARG A 34 1.68 -11.79 -9.34
C ARG A 34 1.95 -12.48 -8.01
N ILE A 35 1.53 -11.87 -6.91
CA ILE A 35 1.71 -12.44 -5.56
C ILE A 35 0.48 -13.22 -5.08
N SER A 36 -0.74 -12.84 -5.50
CA SER A 36 -1.98 -13.51 -5.04
C SER A 36 -3.02 -13.68 -6.15
N LYS A 37 -4.02 -14.54 -5.86
CA LYS A 37 -5.27 -14.63 -6.60
C LYS A 37 -6.39 -15.08 -5.66
N ARG A 38 -7.51 -14.35 -5.62
CA ARG A 38 -8.69 -14.62 -4.80
C ARG A 38 -9.96 -14.60 -5.65
N GLY A 39 -11.03 -15.26 -5.17
CA GLY A 39 -12.33 -15.32 -5.83
C GLY A 39 -12.55 -16.64 -6.58
N LYS A 40 -13.78 -16.85 -7.07
CA LYS A 40 -14.23 -18.08 -7.74
C LYS A 40 -15.07 -17.76 -8.98
N LYS A 41 -15.26 -18.76 -9.84
CA LYS A 41 -16.06 -18.62 -11.07
C LYS A 41 -17.49 -18.18 -10.75
N GLY A 42 -17.95 -17.09 -11.40
CA GLY A 42 -19.27 -16.48 -11.17
C GLY A 42 -19.28 -15.32 -10.17
N GLU A 43 -18.15 -15.06 -9.49
CA GLU A 43 -17.92 -13.86 -8.69
C GLU A 43 -16.75 -13.06 -9.29
N ALA A 44 -16.49 -11.86 -8.74
CA ALA A 44 -15.26 -11.14 -9.03
C ALA A 44 -14.05 -11.96 -8.55
N ILE A 45 -12.98 -11.92 -9.35
CA ILE A 45 -11.71 -12.55 -9.03
C ILE A 45 -10.64 -11.46 -9.01
N GLU A 46 -9.92 -11.40 -7.91
CA GLU A 46 -8.91 -10.39 -7.62
C GLU A 46 -7.52 -10.99 -7.80
N ARG A 47 -6.58 -10.20 -8.32
CA ARG A 47 -5.17 -10.59 -8.46
C ARG A 47 -4.29 -9.42 -8.04
N VAL A 48 -3.51 -9.60 -6.98
CA VAL A 48 -2.52 -8.62 -6.54
C VAL A 48 -1.17 -8.90 -7.21
N PHE A 49 -0.50 -7.83 -7.62
CA PHE A 49 0.83 -7.81 -8.21
C PHE A 49 1.70 -6.83 -7.45
N PHE A 50 2.97 -7.16 -7.25
CA PHE A 50 4.00 -6.19 -6.87
C PHE A 50 4.88 -5.89 -8.08
N HIS A 51 5.48 -4.71 -8.09
CA HIS A 51 6.40 -4.28 -9.13
C HIS A 51 7.84 -4.69 -8.78
N ASP A 52 8.57 -5.30 -9.73
CA ASP A 52 9.87 -5.93 -9.46
C ASP A 52 10.98 -4.93 -9.09
N THR A 53 10.76 -3.61 -9.27
CA THR A 53 11.80 -2.58 -9.08
C THR A 53 11.35 -1.26 -8.46
N LEU A 54 10.11 -1.14 -7.98
CA LEU A 54 9.55 0.08 -7.37
C LEU A 54 8.58 -0.33 -6.24
N PRO A 55 8.30 0.52 -5.23
CA PRO A 55 7.31 0.28 -4.16
C PRO A 55 5.85 0.35 -4.66
N LEU A 56 5.56 -0.20 -5.85
CA LEU A 56 4.24 -0.20 -6.47
C LEU A 56 3.57 -1.56 -6.35
N GLN A 57 2.31 -1.54 -5.92
CA GLN A 57 1.40 -2.69 -5.96
C GLN A 57 0.27 -2.40 -6.94
N ALA A 58 -0.28 -3.44 -7.55
CA ALA A 58 -1.44 -3.32 -8.42
C ALA A 58 -2.48 -4.42 -8.20
N LEU A 59 -3.75 -4.06 -8.37
CA LEU A 59 -4.90 -4.95 -8.34
C LEU A 59 -5.50 -5.04 -9.73
N VAL A 60 -5.69 -6.26 -10.23
CA VAL A 60 -6.48 -6.53 -11.44
C VAL A 60 -7.71 -7.33 -11.03
N VAL A 61 -8.89 -6.81 -11.34
CA VAL A 61 -10.18 -7.48 -11.07
C VAL A 61 -10.73 -8.04 -12.38
N GLU A 62 -10.99 -9.34 -12.41
CA GLU A 62 -11.65 -10.04 -13.52
C GLU A 62 -13.06 -10.50 -13.11
N LYS A 63 -14.03 -10.35 -14.01
CA LYS A 63 -15.40 -10.84 -13.86
C LYS A 63 -15.90 -11.34 -15.21
N ASP A 64 -16.60 -12.47 -15.22
CA ASP A 64 -17.19 -13.08 -16.43
C ASP A 64 -16.18 -13.24 -17.59
N ASP A 65 -14.96 -13.68 -17.25
CA ASP A 65 -13.78 -13.84 -18.14
C ASP A 65 -13.28 -12.55 -18.82
N ALA A 66 -13.65 -11.36 -18.33
CA ALA A 66 -13.12 -10.05 -18.73
C ALA A 66 -12.43 -9.32 -17.56
N ILE A 67 -11.44 -8.47 -17.85
CA ILE A 67 -10.90 -7.52 -16.86
C ILE A 67 -11.90 -6.36 -16.75
N VAL A 68 -12.34 -6.05 -15.53
CA VAL A 68 -13.31 -4.98 -15.24
C VAL A 68 -12.67 -3.79 -14.52
N GLU A 69 -11.54 -4.00 -13.84
CA GLU A 69 -10.83 -2.95 -13.12
C GLU A 69 -9.32 -3.24 -13.09
N THR A 70 -8.52 -2.18 -13.08
CA THR A 70 -7.06 -2.25 -12.87
C THR A 70 -6.63 -1.00 -12.12
N ILE A 71 -6.07 -1.20 -10.92
CA ILE A 71 -5.65 -0.13 -10.01
C ILE A 71 -4.15 -0.30 -9.78
N ILE A 72 -3.38 0.78 -9.91
CA ILE A 72 -1.99 0.88 -9.48
C ILE A 72 -1.95 1.84 -8.29
N ARG A 73 -1.26 1.47 -7.20
CA ARG A 73 -1.01 2.33 -6.04
C ARG A 73 0.39 2.08 -5.47
N GLY A 74 0.84 2.99 -4.61
CA GLY A 74 2.05 2.83 -3.82
C GLY A 74 1.92 1.78 -2.72
N PHE A 75 3.01 1.54 -2.01
CA PHE A 75 3.11 0.60 -0.90
C PHE A 75 3.01 -0.90 -1.24
N ALA A 76 3.78 -1.38 -2.22
CA ALA A 76 4.17 -2.78 -2.16
C ALA A 76 5.17 -2.98 -1.01
N PRO A 77 4.94 -3.88 -0.04
CA PRO A 77 6.03 -4.39 0.79
C PRO A 77 6.99 -5.14 -0.15
N PHE A 78 8.28 -5.11 0.14
CA PHE A 78 9.26 -5.74 -0.72
C PHE A 78 9.23 -7.26 -0.50
N ASP A 79 8.75 -7.99 -1.49
CA ASP A 79 8.71 -9.46 -1.52
C ASP A 79 10.14 -10.01 -1.68
N ALA A 80 10.88 -9.92 -0.59
CA ALA A 80 12.22 -10.46 -0.44
C ALA A 80 12.13 -11.81 0.31
N PRO A 81 12.68 -12.90 -0.26
CA PRO A 81 12.81 -14.16 0.45
C PRO A 81 13.51 -13.98 1.79
N GLU A 82 13.09 -14.69 2.84
CA GLU A 82 13.69 -14.58 4.19
C GLU A 82 15.21 -14.81 4.20
N GLU A 83 15.74 -15.61 3.27
CA GLU A 83 17.19 -15.86 3.12
C GLU A 83 17.94 -14.78 2.30
N SER A 84 17.25 -13.83 1.68
CA SER A 84 17.84 -12.77 0.84
C SER A 84 17.24 -11.38 1.05
N ALA A 85 16.55 -11.15 2.18
CA ALA A 85 15.91 -9.89 2.56
C ALA A 85 16.85 -8.69 2.35
N SER A 86 18.04 -8.79 2.96
CA SER A 86 19.07 -7.75 2.95
C SER A 86 19.50 -7.27 1.56
N GLU A 87 19.65 -8.16 0.57
CA GLU A 87 20.09 -7.74 -0.78
C GLU A 87 19.00 -7.04 -1.59
N ALA A 88 17.73 -7.39 -1.39
CA ALA A 88 16.61 -6.75 -2.06
C ALA A 88 16.32 -5.39 -1.41
N GLU A 89 16.27 -5.36 -0.07
CA GLU A 89 16.12 -4.15 0.75
C GLU A 89 17.27 -3.16 0.49
N MET A 90 18.53 -3.61 0.44
CA MET A 90 19.66 -2.72 0.13
C MET A 90 19.56 -2.08 -1.27
N LYS A 91 19.24 -2.86 -2.31
CA LYS A 91 19.11 -2.33 -3.70
C LYS A 91 17.90 -1.42 -3.88
N MET A 92 16.89 -1.58 -3.03
CA MET A 92 15.74 -0.71 -2.90
C MET A 92 16.13 0.57 -2.15
N ALA A 93 16.73 0.47 -0.96
CA ALA A 93 17.16 1.62 -0.16
C ALA A 93 18.13 2.50 -0.96
N GLU A 94 19.09 1.91 -1.67
CA GLU A 94 19.99 2.60 -2.60
C GLU A 94 19.26 3.36 -3.72
N ARG A 95 18.07 2.89 -4.14
CA ARG A 95 17.26 3.52 -5.20
C ARG A 95 16.22 4.51 -4.70
N ALA A 96 15.61 4.27 -3.53
CA ALA A 96 14.79 5.25 -2.83
C ALA A 96 15.64 6.45 -2.39
N SER A 97 16.88 6.18 -1.95
CA SER A 97 17.94 7.18 -1.70
C SER A 97 18.54 7.78 -2.97
N SER A 98 18.12 7.34 -4.17
CA SER A 98 18.54 7.96 -5.43
C SER A 98 17.52 9.02 -5.86
N ASN A 99 18.00 10.18 -6.28
CA ASN A 99 17.16 11.33 -6.62
C ASN A 99 16.01 10.95 -7.58
N ALA A 100 16.29 10.16 -8.62
CA ALA A 100 15.27 9.76 -9.61
C ALA A 100 14.18 8.81 -9.05
N GLY A 101 14.48 8.06 -7.97
CA GLY A 101 13.49 7.28 -7.25
C GLY A 101 12.59 8.19 -6.42
N PHE A 102 13.20 9.07 -5.62
CA PHE A 102 12.50 10.04 -4.78
C PHE A 102 11.63 11.01 -5.59
N GLU A 103 12.19 11.62 -6.66
CA GLU A 103 11.50 12.49 -7.61
C GLU A 103 10.26 11.81 -8.24
N PHE A 104 10.30 10.49 -8.48
CA PHE A 104 9.15 9.75 -8.99
C PHE A 104 8.06 9.56 -7.92
N LEU A 105 8.45 9.36 -6.65
CA LEU A 105 7.52 9.27 -5.52
C LEU A 105 6.86 10.62 -5.20
N GLU A 106 7.59 11.73 -5.35
CA GLU A 106 7.03 13.09 -5.21
C GLU A 106 6.14 13.50 -6.38
N LYS A 107 6.47 13.09 -7.62
CA LYS A 107 5.76 13.53 -8.83
C LYS A 107 4.34 12.97 -8.95
N TYR A 108 4.09 11.76 -8.44
CA TYR A 108 2.81 11.07 -8.60
C TYR A 108 2.18 10.77 -7.23
N PRO A 109 0.87 10.97 -7.05
CA PRO A 109 0.15 10.66 -5.80
C PRO A 109 -0.06 9.14 -5.68
N LEU A 110 1.05 8.41 -5.50
CA LEU A 110 1.11 6.96 -5.39
C LEU A 110 0.43 6.47 -4.12
N PHE A 111 0.66 7.19 -3.03
CA PHE A 111 0.09 6.93 -1.73
C PHE A 111 -1.17 7.77 -1.58
N ARG A 112 -2.19 7.18 -0.95
CA ARG A 112 -3.43 7.84 -0.58
C ARG A 112 -3.71 7.55 0.89
N PRO A 113 -4.50 8.37 1.59
CA PRO A 113 -4.88 8.10 2.98
C PRO A 113 -5.44 6.69 3.23
N CYS A 114 -6.24 6.16 2.31
CA CYS A 114 -6.79 4.79 2.40
C CYS A 114 -5.77 3.66 2.21
N ASP A 115 -4.54 4.02 1.81
CA ASP A 115 -3.41 3.10 1.72
C ASP A 115 -2.66 3.00 3.05
N PHE A 116 -3.06 3.74 4.09
CA PHE A 116 -2.56 3.63 5.47
C PHE A 116 -3.71 3.38 6.48
N LEU A 117 -3.34 2.71 7.56
CA LEU A 117 -4.17 2.47 8.74
C LEU A 117 -3.75 3.42 9.84
N PHE A 118 -4.69 3.77 10.73
CA PHE A 118 -4.35 4.39 12.00
C PHE A 118 -4.74 3.49 13.20
N GLN A 119 -3.91 3.51 14.23
CA GLN A 119 -4.28 3.11 15.59
C GLN A 119 -4.02 4.30 16.51
N MET A 120 -4.97 4.62 17.37
CA MET A 120 -4.94 5.79 18.23
C MET A 120 -4.84 5.39 19.70
N CYS A 121 -4.29 6.27 20.54
CA CYS A 121 -4.26 6.13 21.99
C CYS A 121 -5.68 6.11 22.59
N THR A 122 -5.80 5.64 23.85
CA THR A 122 -7.07 5.80 24.60
C THR A 122 -7.21 7.22 25.15
N GLU A 123 -8.42 7.57 25.63
CA GLU A 123 -8.67 8.85 26.32
C GLU A 123 -7.87 8.95 27.63
N GLU A 124 -7.64 7.83 28.34
CA GLU A 124 -6.78 7.80 29.54
C GLU A 124 -5.30 8.06 29.21
N GLU A 125 -4.83 7.56 28.06
CA GLU A 125 -3.47 7.80 27.57
C GLU A 125 -3.31 9.25 27.13
N ALA A 126 -4.25 9.80 26.36
CA ALA A 126 -4.24 11.21 25.97
C ALA A 126 -4.24 12.16 27.18
N ALA A 127 -5.02 11.83 28.22
CA ALA A 127 -5.05 12.60 29.46
C ALA A 127 -3.75 12.49 30.29
N ARG A 128 -3.07 11.33 30.25
CA ARG A 128 -1.76 11.11 30.89
C ARG A 128 -0.65 11.87 30.18
N ASP A 129 -0.64 11.81 28.84
CA ASP A 129 0.45 12.29 27.99
C ASP A 129 0.27 13.77 27.60
N GLY A 130 -0.92 14.35 27.84
CA GLY A 130 -1.25 15.75 27.60
C GLY A 130 -1.54 16.10 26.13
N HIS A 131 -1.61 15.10 25.26
CA HIS A 131 -1.88 15.21 23.82
C HIS A 131 -2.44 13.87 23.31
N THR A 132 -3.20 13.89 22.21
CA THR A 132 -3.58 12.67 21.51
C THR A 132 -2.41 12.21 20.65
N TRP A 133 -2.07 10.92 20.67
CA TRP A 133 -1.14 10.33 19.72
C TRP A 133 -1.78 9.19 18.93
N TYR A 134 -1.26 8.96 17.72
CA TYR A 134 -1.67 7.87 16.85
C TYR A 134 -0.49 7.34 16.04
N LEU A 135 -0.56 6.07 15.68
CA LEU A 135 0.38 5.35 14.85
C LEU A 135 -0.24 5.16 13.47
N LEU A 136 0.53 5.43 12.42
CA LEU A 136 0.16 5.12 11.03
C LEU A 136 0.93 3.90 10.54
N PHE A 137 0.21 2.94 9.96
CA PHE A 137 0.78 1.71 9.40
C PHE A 137 0.32 1.55 7.96
N PRO A 138 1.23 1.43 7.00
CA PRO A 138 0.85 1.26 5.60
C PRO A 138 0.18 -0.10 5.29
N THR A 139 -0.67 -0.12 4.26
CA THR A 139 -1.48 -1.29 3.86
C THR A 139 -0.86 -2.08 2.72
N THR A 140 -0.43 -3.29 3.05
CA THR A 140 -0.14 -4.32 2.06
C THR A 140 -1.46 -4.81 1.40
N ASP A 141 -1.37 -5.39 0.20
CA ASP A 141 -2.37 -6.28 -0.43
C ASP A 141 -3.80 -5.74 -0.75
N PHE A 142 -3.95 -4.46 -1.11
CA PHE A 142 -5.21 -3.87 -1.59
C PHE A 142 -6.40 -3.92 -0.63
N GLY A 143 -6.08 -4.04 0.65
CA GLY A 143 -7.01 -3.82 1.73
C GLY A 143 -7.10 -5.03 2.61
N ARG A 144 -7.39 -4.73 3.88
CA ARG A 144 -7.72 -5.64 4.95
C ARG A 144 -6.58 -6.69 5.19
N GLY A 145 -5.86 -6.65 6.32
CA GLY A 145 -4.80 -7.58 6.77
C GLY A 145 -3.51 -7.66 5.92
N GLU A 146 -2.28 -7.67 6.46
CA GLU A 146 -1.80 -7.53 7.86
C GLU A 146 -0.67 -6.46 7.95
N ALA A 147 -0.58 -5.70 9.07
CA ALA A 147 0.12 -4.40 9.14
C ALA A 147 1.63 -4.55 9.41
N GLN A 148 2.44 -3.73 8.76
CA GLN A 148 3.90 -3.65 8.95
C GLN A 148 4.33 -2.19 9.08
N TYR A 149 5.37 -1.93 9.86
CA TYR A 149 6.04 -0.63 9.93
C TYR A 149 6.90 -0.43 8.69
N ASP A 150 6.95 0.78 8.14
CA ASP A 150 7.93 1.19 7.11
C ASP A 150 8.41 2.60 7.44
N GLU A 151 9.66 2.67 7.91
CA GLU A 151 10.35 3.87 8.42
C GLU A 151 10.63 4.91 7.32
N GLN A 152 10.41 4.60 6.04
CA GLN A 152 10.81 5.48 4.92
C GLN A 152 9.70 6.42 4.42
N LEU A 153 8.51 6.41 5.04
CA LEU A 153 7.31 7.02 4.46
C LEU A 153 6.76 8.26 5.16
N ASP A 154 7.30 8.64 6.32
CA ASP A 154 6.75 9.75 7.12
C ASP A 154 6.70 11.06 6.32
N TYR A 155 7.71 11.35 5.49
CA TYR A 155 7.75 12.51 4.59
C TYR A 155 6.63 12.51 3.52
N LEU A 156 6.25 11.34 3.02
CA LEU A 156 5.20 11.19 2.00
C LEU A 156 3.81 11.29 2.66
N ILE A 157 3.67 10.67 3.84
CA ILE A 157 2.45 10.68 4.65
C ILE A 157 2.14 12.07 5.19
N ALA A 158 3.15 12.86 5.58
CA ALA A 158 2.99 14.21 6.14
C ALA A 158 2.11 15.13 5.27
N SER A 159 2.15 14.95 3.94
CA SER A 159 1.31 15.70 2.99
C SER A 159 -0.20 15.43 3.09
N HIS A 160 -0.60 14.37 3.80
CA HIS A 160 -1.97 13.91 3.98
C HIS A 160 -2.52 14.10 5.40
N LEU A 161 -1.68 14.52 6.35
CA LEU A 161 -2.07 14.68 7.75
C LEU A 161 -2.95 15.92 7.98
N PRO A 162 -3.75 15.95 9.05
CA PRO A 162 -4.43 17.16 9.51
C PRO A 162 -3.44 18.31 9.78
N GLU A 163 -3.85 19.55 9.48
CA GLU A 163 -3.02 20.73 9.74
C GLU A 163 -2.76 20.90 11.24
N GLY A 164 -1.48 20.96 11.62
CA GLY A 164 -1.04 21.12 13.01
C GLY A 164 -0.73 19.82 13.75
N ASP A 165 -0.93 18.66 13.13
CA ASP A 165 -0.39 17.39 13.63
C ASP A 165 1.14 17.36 13.43
N GLY A 166 1.86 16.74 14.36
CA GLY A 166 3.31 16.69 14.38
C GLY A 166 3.85 15.27 14.52
N GLU A 167 4.99 14.98 13.88
CA GLU A 167 5.71 13.73 14.09
C GLU A 167 6.35 13.70 15.49
N VAL A 168 6.22 12.58 16.20
CA VAL A 168 6.83 12.34 17.52
C VAL A 168 8.07 11.44 17.36
N CYS A 169 7.91 10.38 16.58
CA CYS A 169 8.94 9.44 16.13
C CYS A 169 8.35 8.64 14.95
N GLU A 170 9.19 7.88 14.24
CA GLU A 170 8.83 7.03 13.09
C GLU A 170 7.40 6.46 13.13
N GLY A 171 6.58 6.79 12.12
CA GLY A 171 5.17 6.38 11.99
C GLY A 171 4.21 6.87 13.10
N THR A 172 4.67 7.68 14.05
CA THR A 172 3.94 8.11 15.25
C THR A 172 3.73 9.62 15.24
N PHE A 173 2.47 10.04 15.33
CA PHE A 173 2.06 11.43 15.22
C PHE A 173 1.27 11.86 16.45
N CYS A 174 1.38 13.15 16.81
CA CYS A 174 0.59 13.79 17.85
C CYS A 174 -0.33 14.85 17.28
N SER A 175 -1.47 15.04 17.97
CA SER A 175 -2.44 16.07 17.67
C SER A 175 -2.87 16.79 18.95
N ALA A 176 -3.14 18.09 18.82
CA ALA A 176 -3.79 18.89 19.87
C ALA A 176 -5.31 18.65 19.94
N LEU A 177 -5.88 17.91 19.00
CA LEU A 177 -7.28 17.48 19.02
C LEU A 177 -7.52 16.42 20.10
N SER A 178 -8.76 16.32 20.59
CA SER A 178 -9.19 15.17 21.39
C SER A 178 -9.24 13.90 20.53
N VAL A 179 -9.06 12.74 21.16
CA VAL A 179 -9.08 11.39 20.55
C VAL A 179 -10.20 11.26 19.50
N SER A 180 -11.46 11.48 19.91
CA SER A 180 -12.62 11.41 19.01
C SER A 180 -12.63 12.39 17.83
N ALA A 181 -11.99 13.56 17.96
CA ALA A 181 -11.89 14.57 16.91
C ALA A 181 -10.73 14.26 15.94
N CYS A 182 -9.62 13.73 16.46
CA CYS A 182 -8.50 13.24 15.68
C CYS A 182 -8.94 12.08 14.77
N GLU A 183 -9.64 11.07 15.32
CA GLU A 183 -10.21 9.97 14.52
C GLU A 183 -11.17 10.47 13.43
N ALA A 184 -12.04 11.44 13.75
CA ALA A 184 -12.95 12.02 12.77
C ALA A 184 -12.19 12.73 11.64
N ALA A 185 -11.10 13.45 11.95
CA ALA A 185 -10.25 14.11 10.96
C ALA A 185 -9.55 13.07 10.05
N LEU A 186 -8.88 12.06 10.62
CA LEU A 186 -8.20 11.01 9.88
C LEU A 186 -9.16 10.23 8.96
N ARG A 187 -10.35 9.85 9.47
CA ARG A 187 -11.39 9.22 8.64
C ARG A 187 -11.91 10.14 7.53
N SER A 188 -11.99 11.45 7.77
CA SER A 188 -12.42 12.42 6.75
C SER A 188 -11.40 12.59 5.62
N SER A 189 -10.11 12.49 5.92
CA SER A 189 -9.04 12.41 4.90
C SER A 189 -9.04 11.08 4.15
N GLY A 190 -9.66 10.03 4.71
CA GLY A 190 -9.81 8.71 4.09
C GLY A 190 -8.90 7.62 4.66
N PHE A 191 -8.21 7.88 5.78
CA PHE A 191 -7.48 6.85 6.52
C PHE A 191 -8.45 5.81 7.13
N ILE A 192 -7.96 4.57 7.29
CA ILE A 192 -8.78 3.44 7.77
C ILE A 192 -8.38 3.08 9.21
N ALA A 193 -9.34 2.87 10.11
CA ALA A 193 -9.02 2.40 11.46
C ALA A 193 -8.49 0.96 11.41
N SER A 194 -7.37 0.67 12.09
CA SER A 194 -6.73 -0.65 12.05
C SER A 194 -7.66 -1.80 12.49
N SER A 195 -8.57 -1.52 13.42
CA SER A 195 -9.60 -2.44 13.94
C SER A 195 -10.68 -2.83 12.92
N GLU A 196 -10.81 -2.12 11.79
CA GLU A 196 -11.83 -2.36 10.76
C GLU A 196 -11.31 -3.20 9.56
N TRP A 197 -10.07 -3.70 9.67
CA TRP A 197 -9.25 -4.24 8.58
C TRP A 197 -9.02 -5.79 8.73
N THR A 198 -8.91 -6.60 7.65
CA THR A 198 -9.17 -8.10 7.64
C THR A 198 -8.70 -8.95 6.40
N ALA A 199 -7.44 -9.42 6.31
CA ALA A 199 -6.80 -10.16 5.18
C ALA A 199 -7.57 -10.33 3.82
N THR A 200 -7.32 -9.53 2.76
CA THR A 200 -7.69 -9.90 1.36
C THR A 200 -6.88 -11.12 0.95
N SER A 201 -5.56 -11.05 1.13
CA SER A 201 -4.59 -12.11 1.09
C SER A 201 -4.50 -12.77 2.47
N LYS A 202 -5.48 -13.63 2.80
CA LYS A 202 -5.13 -14.72 3.70
C LYS A 202 -3.97 -15.46 3.03
N ARG A 203 -2.74 -15.33 3.54
CA ARG A 203 -1.69 -16.30 3.30
C ARG A 203 -2.34 -17.64 3.61
N ALA A 204 -2.50 -18.49 2.60
CA ALA A 204 -2.73 -19.89 2.86
C ALA A 204 -1.49 -20.34 3.64
N SER A 205 -1.67 -20.62 4.94
CA SER A 205 -0.62 -21.21 5.75
C SER A 205 -0.12 -22.44 5.01
N ALA A 206 1.20 -22.54 4.88
CA ALA A 206 1.95 -23.54 4.13
C ALA A 206 1.17 -24.81 3.73
N ASP A 207 0.76 -24.87 2.47
CA ASP A 207 0.51 -26.12 1.73
C ASP A 207 1.06 -25.90 0.31
N GLY A 208 2.37 -26.06 0.19
CA GLY A 208 3.00 -26.30 -1.09
C GLY A 208 3.12 -27.80 -1.30
N ASP A 209 2.15 -28.38 -2.01
CA ASP A 209 2.27 -29.66 -2.71
C ASP A 209 1.50 -29.58 -4.03
N ASP A 210 2.08 -30.19 -5.08
CA ASP A 210 1.69 -30.25 -6.51
C ASP A 210 1.66 -28.94 -7.36
#